data_AF-A0A0Q7B084-F1
#
_entry.id   AF-A0A0Q7B084-F1
#
_cell.length_a   1.000
_cell.length_b   1.000
_cell.length_c   1.000
_cell.angle_alpha   90.00
_cell.angle_beta   90.00
_cell.angle_gamma   90.00
#
_symmetry.space_group_name_H-M   'P 1'
#
loop_
_entity.id
_entity.type
_entity.pdbx_description
1 polymer ?
#
loop_
_entity_poly.entity_id
_entity_poly.type
_entity_poly.pdbx_seq_one_letter_code
_entity_poly.pdbx_strand_id
1 'polypeptide(L)'
;MTTVTEHHRTNDAAERLSVPAQLVRLASRYAAEGDVRRSQLASWTADVYVLEELLWEHGLAEVPDPVAQLADVGESVARALEALAAGVSGEVLPRAVVEEARRAMILTFDESVHEMLREQLPSLDHLDACEPDAVTDPERAREAPVRERLGDLTVGELVSELRQVATDCLHVGEVMDVEGELTAADRMSHQADVATFEAYLIAAAAHAGDAQMASVDLRWELARGLRPTEVASDGAGRSPFATLRRELIALVGSAEMESLWRAFESADAGA
;
A
#
# COMPACT_ATOMS: atom_id res chain seq x y z
N MET A 1 -0.41 3.74 -55.67
CA MET A 1 -1.22 2.78 -54.87
C MET A 1 -0.25 1.97 -54.03
N THR A 2 -0.01 2.42 -52.81
CA THR A 2 0.88 1.76 -51.86
C THR A 2 0.00 1.34 -50.69
N THR A 3 -0.30 0.06 -50.62
CA THR A 3 -0.97 -0.56 -49.47
C THR A 3 0.00 -0.56 -48.29
N VAL A 4 -0.30 0.27 -47.29
CA VAL A 4 0.34 0.23 -45.98
C VAL A 4 -0.37 -0.88 -45.19
N THR A 5 0.33 -1.97 -44.96
CA THR A 5 -0.11 -3.04 -44.07
C THR A 5 0.09 -2.55 -42.64
N GLU A 6 -0.98 -2.09 -41.99
CA GLU A 6 -1.00 -1.87 -40.54
C GLU A 6 -0.75 -3.20 -39.84
N HIS A 7 0.48 -3.37 -39.32
CA HIS A 7 0.72 -4.33 -38.27
C HIS A 7 -0.01 -3.84 -37.02
N HIS A 8 -1.17 -4.42 -36.78
CA HIS A 8 -1.73 -4.59 -35.45
C HIS A 8 -0.64 -5.16 -34.54
N ARG A 9 0.06 -4.29 -33.81
CA ARG A 9 0.72 -4.68 -32.57
C ARG A 9 -0.40 -4.95 -31.58
N THR A 10 -0.70 -6.23 -31.42
CA THR A 10 -1.45 -6.79 -30.29
C THR A 10 -0.86 -6.24 -29.00
N ASN A 11 -1.60 -5.31 -28.41
CA ASN A 11 -1.35 -4.69 -27.12
C ASN A 11 -1.74 -5.70 -26.04
N ASP A 12 -0.86 -6.67 -25.79
CA ASP A 12 -1.09 -7.79 -24.85
C ASP A 12 -0.10 -7.72 -23.68
N ALA A 13 0.20 -6.51 -23.21
CA ALA A 13 0.67 -6.30 -21.86
C ALA A 13 -0.59 -6.25 -21.00
N ALA A 14 -0.88 -7.34 -20.26
CA ALA A 14 -1.96 -7.38 -19.30
C ALA A 14 -1.97 -6.07 -18.48
N GLU A 15 -3.02 -5.27 -18.67
CA GLU A 15 -3.15 -3.94 -18.10
C GLU A 15 -3.03 -4.08 -16.57
N ARG A 16 -1.90 -3.62 -16.02
CA ARG A 16 -1.66 -3.71 -14.58
C ARG A 16 -2.71 -2.85 -13.90
N LEU A 17 -3.47 -3.46 -13.00
CA LEU A 17 -4.47 -2.76 -12.21
C LEU A 17 -3.80 -1.66 -11.38
N SER A 18 -4.42 -0.48 -11.31
CA SER A 18 -4.03 0.57 -10.37
C SER A 18 -4.10 0.08 -8.92
N VAL A 19 -3.39 0.74 -8.00
CA VAL A 19 -3.42 0.38 -6.57
C VAL A 19 -4.85 0.42 -6.01
N PRO A 20 -5.69 1.46 -6.28
CA PRO A 20 -7.11 1.44 -5.90
C PRO A 20 -7.85 0.19 -6.41
N ALA A 21 -7.65 -0.19 -7.67
CA ALA A 21 -8.32 -1.37 -8.24
C ALA A 21 -7.84 -2.69 -7.60
N GLN A 22 -6.57 -2.79 -7.22
CA GLN A 22 -6.04 -3.93 -6.47
C GLN A 22 -6.65 -3.99 -5.06
N LEU A 23 -6.78 -2.86 -4.38
CA LEU A 23 -7.40 -2.75 -3.06
C LEU A 23 -8.89 -3.10 -3.08
N VAL A 24 -9.65 -2.68 -4.11
CA VAL A 24 -11.05 -3.08 -4.29
C VAL A 24 -11.18 -4.60 -4.44
N ARG A 25 -10.27 -5.23 -5.19
CA ARG A 25 -10.23 -6.69 -5.32
C ARG A 25 -9.90 -7.38 -3.99
N LEU A 26 -8.97 -6.83 -3.21
CA LEU A 26 -8.68 -7.32 -1.85
C LEU A 26 -9.90 -7.20 -0.95
N ALA A 27 -10.59 -6.06 -0.98
CA ALA A 27 -11.79 -5.82 -0.18
C ALA A 27 -12.88 -6.85 -0.49
N SER A 28 -13.14 -7.09 -1.78
CA SER A 28 -14.12 -8.10 -2.21
C SER A 28 -13.74 -9.52 -1.77
N ARG A 29 -12.44 -9.86 -1.78
CA ARG A 29 -11.94 -11.15 -1.30
C ARG A 29 -12.16 -11.31 0.20
N TYR A 30 -11.80 -10.30 1.00
CA TYR A 30 -12.01 -10.31 2.44
C TYR A 30 -13.50 -10.41 2.80
N ALA A 31 -14.37 -9.69 2.09
CA ALA A 31 -15.81 -9.81 2.28
C ALA A 31 -16.32 -11.24 2.02
N ALA A 32 -15.84 -11.88 0.94
CA ALA A 32 -16.19 -13.26 0.63
C ALA A 32 -15.66 -14.28 1.66
N GLU A 33 -14.55 -13.96 2.33
CA GLU A 33 -13.97 -14.75 3.43
C GLU A 33 -14.63 -14.48 4.79
N GLY A 34 -15.53 -13.49 4.88
CA GLY A 34 -16.17 -13.05 6.11
C GLY A 34 -15.30 -12.14 6.99
N ASP A 35 -14.15 -11.68 6.49
CA ASP A 35 -13.29 -10.71 7.18
C ASP A 35 -13.76 -9.29 6.91
N VAL A 36 -14.83 -8.90 7.61
CA VAL A 36 -15.49 -7.60 7.45
C VAL A 36 -14.50 -6.45 7.72
N ARG A 37 -13.67 -6.56 8.76
CA ARG A 37 -12.74 -5.50 9.15
C ARG A 37 -11.70 -5.25 8.07
N ARG A 38 -11.06 -6.30 7.54
CA ARG A 38 -10.06 -6.13 6.47
C ARG A 38 -10.70 -5.69 5.16
N SER A 39 -11.94 -6.11 4.90
CA SER A 39 -12.72 -5.61 3.76
C SER A 39 -12.95 -4.09 3.85
N GLN A 40 -13.44 -3.59 4.99
CA GLN A 40 -13.64 -2.15 5.23
C GLN A 40 -12.33 -1.37 5.13
N LEU A 41 -11.25 -1.88 5.72
CA LEU A 41 -9.94 -1.23 5.69
C LEU A 41 -9.40 -1.13 4.25
N ALA A 42 -9.53 -2.19 3.46
CA ALA A 42 -9.11 -2.20 2.07
C ALA A 42 -9.95 -1.22 1.22
N SER A 43 -11.27 -1.14 1.45
CA SER A 43 -12.14 -0.15 0.79
C SER A 43 -11.77 1.28 1.15
N TRP A 44 -11.61 1.57 2.45
CA TRP A 44 -11.20 2.90 2.91
C TRP A 44 -9.83 3.29 2.36
N THR A 45 -8.88 2.35 2.33
CA THR A 45 -7.56 2.61 1.76
C THR A 45 -7.67 2.91 0.26
N ALA A 46 -8.52 2.20 -0.49
CA ALA A 46 -8.75 2.49 -1.90
C ALA A 46 -9.27 3.93 -2.10
N ASP A 47 -10.19 4.37 -1.24
CA ASP A 47 -10.75 5.73 -1.26
C ASP A 47 -9.67 6.80 -1.02
N VAL A 48 -8.77 6.55 -0.05
CA VAL A 48 -7.65 7.45 0.24
C VAL A 48 -6.69 7.55 -0.95
N TYR A 49 -6.35 6.44 -1.61
CA TYR A 49 -5.51 6.48 -2.81
C TYR A 49 -6.18 7.24 -3.96
N VAL A 50 -7.49 7.06 -4.17
CA VAL A 50 -8.24 7.85 -5.16
C VAL A 50 -8.19 9.33 -4.83
N LEU A 51 -8.36 9.70 -3.55
CA LEU A 51 -8.23 11.10 -3.14
C LEU A 51 -6.82 11.64 -3.41
N GLU A 52 -5.77 10.90 -3.05
CA GLU A 52 -4.39 11.31 -3.31
C GLU A 52 -4.12 11.53 -4.80
N GLU A 53 -4.56 10.60 -5.66
CA GLU A 53 -4.45 10.70 -7.12
C GLU A 53 -5.16 11.96 -7.64
N LEU A 54 -6.40 12.20 -7.20
CA LEU A 54 -7.16 13.39 -7.60
C LEU A 54 -6.52 14.69 -7.13
N LEU A 55 -6.02 14.75 -5.90
CA LEU A 55 -5.31 15.93 -5.40
C LEU A 55 -4.06 16.20 -6.25
N TRP A 56 -3.33 15.14 -6.59
CA TRP A 56 -2.13 15.23 -7.44
C TRP A 56 -2.46 15.76 -8.84
N GLU A 57 -3.51 15.22 -9.47
CA GLU A 57 -3.99 15.63 -10.80
C GLU A 57 -4.53 17.06 -10.83
N HIS A 58 -5.09 17.53 -9.71
CA HIS A 58 -5.73 18.84 -9.60
C HIS A 58 -4.87 19.92 -8.94
N GLY A 59 -3.55 19.75 -8.92
CA GLY A 59 -2.59 20.84 -8.65
C GLY A 59 -1.80 20.72 -7.34
N LEU A 60 -1.97 19.64 -6.56
CA LEU A 60 -1.11 19.40 -5.39
C LEU A 60 0.37 19.30 -5.80
N ALA A 61 0.68 18.74 -6.98
CA ALA A 61 2.04 18.67 -7.50
C ALA A 61 2.68 20.05 -7.78
N GLU A 62 1.86 21.10 -7.94
CA GLU A 62 2.31 22.46 -8.26
C GLU A 62 2.51 23.34 -7.03
N VAL A 63 2.08 22.88 -5.84
CA VAL A 63 2.28 23.65 -4.61
C VAL A 63 3.74 23.59 -4.14
N PRO A 64 4.23 24.59 -3.39
CA PRO A 64 5.63 24.63 -2.94
C PRO A 64 6.06 23.44 -2.09
N ASP A 65 5.14 22.86 -1.31
CA ASP A 65 5.38 21.67 -0.50
C ASP A 65 4.15 20.73 -0.57
N PRO A 66 4.10 19.86 -1.60
CA PRO A 66 2.99 18.93 -1.80
C PRO A 66 2.80 17.95 -0.64
N VAL A 67 3.90 17.56 0.02
CA VAL A 67 3.87 16.59 1.13
C VAL A 67 3.28 17.22 2.37
N ALA A 68 3.70 18.44 2.73
CA ALA A 68 3.09 19.17 3.85
C ALA A 68 1.61 19.45 3.60
N GLN A 69 1.25 19.86 2.38
CA GLN A 69 -0.13 20.12 2.02
C GLN A 69 -1.01 18.87 2.10
N LEU A 70 -0.48 17.70 1.70
CA LEU A 70 -1.20 16.43 1.86
C LEU A 70 -1.33 16.03 3.33
N ALA A 71 -0.30 16.26 4.15
CA ALA A 71 -0.36 16.02 5.59
C ALA A 71 -1.45 16.86 6.27
N ASP A 72 -1.60 18.14 5.89
CA ASP A 72 -2.65 19.02 6.40
C ASP A 72 -4.06 18.53 6.00
N VAL A 73 -4.21 18.02 4.77
CA VAL A 73 -5.46 17.38 4.32
C VAL A 73 -5.73 16.12 5.13
N GLY A 74 -4.73 15.25 5.28
CA GLY A 74 -4.83 14.03 6.07
C GLY A 74 -5.23 14.29 7.52
N GLU A 75 -4.64 15.32 8.16
CA GLU A 75 -5.01 15.73 9.52
C GLU A 75 -6.46 16.23 9.59
N SER A 76 -6.90 16.98 8.59
CA SER A 76 -8.29 17.47 8.50
C SER A 76 -9.29 16.31 8.36
N VAL A 77 -8.97 15.32 7.52
CA VAL A 77 -9.77 14.09 7.35
C VAL A 77 -9.79 13.27 8.65
N ALA A 78 -8.64 13.08 9.29
CA ALA A 78 -8.53 12.35 10.55
C ALA A 78 -9.40 12.99 11.66
N ARG A 79 -9.33 14.32 11.82
CA ARG A 79 -10.17 15.05 12.78
C ARG A 79 -11.68 14.92 12.45
N ALA A 80 -12.05 14.95 11.17
CA ALA A 80 -13.43 14.75 10.75
C ALA A 80 -13.94 13.34 11.10
N LEU A 81 -13.11 12.31 10.91
CA LEU A 81 -13.41 10.94 11.28
C LEU A 81 -13.54 10.76 12.81
N GLU A 82 -12.63 11.34 13.59
CA GLU A 82 -12.71 11.32 15.06
C GLU A 82 -14.01 11.97 15.57
N ALA A 83 -14.40 13.09 14.98
CA ALA A 83 -15.65 13.77 15.32
C ALA A 83 -16.89 12.92 14.99
N LEU A 84 -16.89 12.20 13.86
CA LEU A 84 -17.96 11.26 13.53
C LEU A 84 -18.00 10.08 14.49
N ALA A 85 -16.85 9.46 14.78
CA ALA A 85 -16.73 8.30 15.66
C ALA A 85 -17.27 8.60 17.06
N ALA A 86 -17.10 9.82 17.57
CA ALA A 86 -17.65 10.25 18.87
C ALA A 86 -19.19 10.29 18.92
N GLY A 87 -19.86 10.36 17.77
CA GLY A 87 -21.32 10.43 17.65
C GLY A 87 -22.02 9.11 17.31
N VAL A 88 -21.27 8.05 17.01
CA VAL A 88 -21.84 6.75 16.60
C VAL A 88 -22.43 6.03 17.81
N SER A 89 -23.70 5.64 17.71
CA SER A 89 -24.37 4.79 18.70
C SER A 89 -25.30 3.79 18.00
N GLY A 90 -25.39 2.57 18.53
CA GLY A 90 -26.23 1.50 17.98
C GLY A 90 -25.49 0.51 17.09
N GLU A 91 -26.26 -0.34 16.41
CA GLU A 91 -25.77 -1.32 15.44
C GLU A 91 -25.31 -0.61 14.16
N VAL A 92 -24.06 -0.82 13.75
CA VAL A 92 -23.47 -0.18 12.58
C VAL A 92 -23.27 -1.22 11.50
N LEU A 93 -23.96 -1.05 10.38
CA LEU A 93 -23.79 -1.92 9.22
C LEU A 93 -22.36 -1.77 8.65
N PRO A 94 -21.74 -2.85 8.15
CA PRO A 94 -20.38 -2.79 7.62
C PRO A 94 -20.16 -1.70 6.56
N ARG A 95 -21.12 -1.56 5.63
CA ARG A 95 -21.10 -0.51 4.60
C ARG A 95 -21.16 0.90 5.18
N ALA A 96 -21.99 1.10 6.21
CA ALA A 96 -22.19 2.42 6.82
C ALA A 96 -20.90 2.99 7.42
N VAL A 97 -20.00 2.15 7.95
CA VAL A 97 -18.70 2.59 8.46
C VAL A 97 -17.89 3.31 7.38
N VAL A 98 -17.79 2.72 6.18
CA VAL A 98 -17.01 3.29 5.08
C VAL A 98 -17.74 4.48 4.45
N GLU A 99 -19.07 4.43 4.36
CA GLU A 99 -19.87 5.56 3.86
C GLU A 99 -19.75 6.80 4.75
N GLU A 100 -19.80 6.64 6.07
CA GLU A 100 -19.57 7.75 7.01
C GLU A 100 -18.13 8.27 6.90
N ALA A 101 -17.14 7.38 6.73
CA ALA A 101 -15.77 7.80 6.51
C ALA A 101 -15.60 8.62 5.22
N ARG A 102 -16.20 8.17 4.11
CA ARG A 102 -16.26 8.91 2.84
C ARG A 102 -16.95 10.26 3.02
N ARG A 103 -18.05 10.30 3.75
CA ARG A 103 -18.77 11.53 4.05
C ARG A 103 -17.88 12.52 4.80
N ALA A 104 -17.19 12.09 5.85
CA ALA A 104 -16.23 12.93 6.57
C ALA A 104 -15.16 13.49 5.63
N MET A 105 -14.54 12.61 4.84
CA MET A 105 -13.50 12.98 3.89
C MET A 105 -13.99 13.99 2.85
N ILE A 106 -15.17 13.77 2.25
CA ILE A 106 -15.72 14.70 1.25
C ILE A 106 -16.02 16.06 1.90
N LEU A 107 -16.54 16.08 3.12
CA LEU A 107 -16.88 17.30 3.84
C LEU A 107 -15.65 18.14 4.26
N THR A 108 -14.42 17.63 4.15
CA THR A 108 -13.21 18.45 4.35
C THR A 108 -12.91 19.36 3.16
N PHE A 109 -13.57 19.16 2.02
CA PHE A 109 -13.40 19.94 0.80
C PHE A 109 -14.59 20.86 0.53
N ASP A 110 -14.38 21.85 -0.33
CA ASP A 110 -15.44 22.74 -0.80
C ASP A 110 -16.55 21.97 -1.53
N GLU A 111 -17.80 22.41 -1.38
CA GLU A 111 -18.98 21.75 -1.96
C GLU A 111 -18.89 21.57 -3.49
N SER A 112 -18.15 22.45 -4.17
CA SER A 112 -17.96 22.42 -5.62
C SER A 112 -17.28 21.14 -6.14
N VAL A 113 -16.54 20.41 -5.30
CA VAL A 113 -15.84 19.16 -5.69
C VAL A 113 -16.50 17.90 -5.15
N HIS A 114 -17.57 18.01 -4.36
CA HIS A 114 -18.18 16.86 -3.68
C HIS A 114 -18.71 15.80 -4.65
N GLU A 115 -19.42 16.21 -5.71
CA GLU A 115 -19.94 15.28 -6.72
C GLU A 115 -18.82 14.58 -7.48
N MET A 116 -17.78 15.33 -7.87
CA MET A 116 -16.59 14.77 -8.52
C MET A 116 -15.94 13.68 -7.65
N LEU A 117 -15.74 13.96 -6.36
CA LEU A 117 -15.18 12.96 -5.43
C LEU A 117 -16.08 11.72 -5.36
N ARG A 118 -17.41 11.88 -5.21
CA ARG A 118 -18.35 10.74 -5.13
C ARG A 118 -18.31 9.87 -6.38
N GLU A 119 -18.19 10.46 -7.56
CA GLU A 119 -18.17 9.73 -8.84
C GLU A 119 -16.90 8.88 -9.02
N GLN A 120 -15.78 9.28 -8.40
CA GLN A 120 -14.50 8.59 -8.53
C GLN A 120 -14.29 7.49 -7.48
N LEU A 121 -15.04 7.53 -6.37
CA LEU A 121 -14.89 6.53 -5.30
C LEU A 121 -15.43 5.15 -5.74
N PRO A 122 -14.70 4.06 -5.48
CA PRO A 122 -15.14 2.72 -5.83
C PRO A 122 -16.49 2.32 -5.23
N SER A 123 -17.18 1.33 -5.83
CA SER A 123 -18.38 0.77 -5.21
C SER A 123 -18.08 0.06 -3.89
N LEU A 124 -19.07 0.01 -2.99
CA LEU A 124 -19.05 -0.69 -1.70
C LEU A 124 -19.97 -1.92 -1.67
N ASP A 125 -20.48 -2.38 -2.82
CA ASP A 125 -21.50 -3.43 -2.89
C ASP A 125 -21.04 -4.77 -2.28
N HIS A 126 -19.73 -5.02 -2.24
CA HIS A 126 -19.17 -6.21 -1.56
C HIS A 126 -19.41 -6.20 -0.04
N LEU A 127 -19.68 -5.05 0.57
CA LEU A 127 -19.99 -4.94 2.01
C LEU A 127 -21.44 -5.27 2.34
N ASP A 128 -22.36 -5.27 1.36
CA ASP A 128 -23.78 -5.57 1.59
C ASP A 128 -24.02 -7.04 1.96
N ALA A 129 -23.09 -7.92 1.57
CA ALA A 129 -23.13 -9.34 1.89
C ALA A 129 -22.50 -9.68 3.26
N CYS A 130 -21.91 -8.71 3.96
CA CYS A 130 -21.24 -8.92 5.23
C CYS A 130 -22.25 -8.93 6.40
N GLU A 131 -22.14 -9.90 7.30
CA GLU A 131 -22.96 -9.93 8.51
C GLU A 131 -22.47 -8.89 9.55
N PRO A 132 -23.36 -8.08 10.15
CA PRO A 132 -22.99 -7.04 11.11
C PRO A 132 -22.28 -7.57 12.37
N ASP A 133 -22.67 -8.75 12.83
CA ASP A 133 -22.18 -9.37 14.07
C ASP A 133 -20.88 -10.21 13.89
N ALA A 134 -20.32 -10.26 12.67
CA ALA A 134 -19.06 -10.95 12.41
C ALA A 134 -17.83 -10.21 13.00
N VAL A 135 -18.03 -9.08 13.69
CA VAL A 135 -16.98 -8.39 14.45
C VAL A 135 -16.54 -9.30 15.60
N THR A 136 -15.55 -10.14 15.32
CA THR A 136 -14.81 -10.91 16.32
C THR A 136 -14.42 -10.04 17.49
N ASP A 137 -14.51 -10.62 18.70
CA ASP A 137 -14.05 -10.07 19.98
C ASP A 137 -13.00 -8.96 19.82
N PRO A 138 -13.37 -7.68 20.06
CA PRO A 138 -12.54 -6.54 19.73
C PRO A 138 -11.20 -6.53 20.48
N GLU A 139 -11.08 -7.21 21.62
CA GLU A 139 -9.79 -7.38 22.32
C GLU A 139 -8.88 -8.36 21.57
N ARG A 140 -9.46 -9.46 21.08
CA ARG A 140 -8.76 -10.49 20.31
C ARG A 140 -8.34 -10.01 18.93
N ALA A 141 -9.18 -9.19 18.29
CA ALA A 141 -8.88 -8.52 17.02
C ALA A 141 -7.83 -7.40 17.17
N ARG A 142 -7.66 -6.83 18.38
CA ARG A 142 -6.69 -5.76 18.68
C ARG A 142 -5.28 -6.27 18.98
N GLU A 143 -5.14 -7.41 19.65
CA GLU A 143 -3.82 -7.88 20.08
C GLU A 143 -3.16 -8.89 19.13
N ALA A 144 -3.95 -9.70 18.42
CA ALA A 144 -3.41 -10.79 17.62
C ALA A 144 -2.50 -10.35 16.46
N PRO A 145 -2.87 -9.35 15.63
CA PRO A 145 -2.07 -9.00 14.44
C PRO A 145 -0.70 -8.38 14.78
N VAL A 146 -0.67 -7.53 15.81
CA VAL A 146 0.56 -6.86 16.24
C VAL A 146 1.51 -7.84 16.90
N ARG A 147 0.99 -8.72 17.78
CA ARG A 147 1.82 -9.74 18.46
C ARG A 147 2.34 -10.78 17.46
N GLU A 148 1.55 -11.16 16.45
CA GLU A 148 2.01 -12.05 15.37
C GLU A 148 3.18 -11.45 14.59
N ARG A 149 3.16 -10.14 14.34
CA ARG A 149 4.20 -9.46 13.56
C ARG A 149 5.43 -9.10 14.39
N LEU A 150 5.24 -8.52 15.58
CA LEU A 150 6.32 -8.06 16.44
C LEU A 150 6.93 -9.17 17.28
N GLY A 151 6.19 -10.25 17.56
CA GLY A 151 6.60 -11.23 18.56
C GLY A 151 6.80 -10.57 19.92
N ASP A 152 8.01 -10.76 20.48
CA ASP A 152 8.44 -10.13 21.74
C ASP A 152 9.22 -8.82 21.54
N LEU A 153 9.42 -8.38 20.29
CA LEU A 153 10.19 -7.19 19.96
C LEU A 153 9.34 -5.92 20.05
N THR A 154 9.98 -4.80 20.34
CA THR A 154 9.42 -3.48 20.08
C THR A 154 9.47 -3.15 18.59
N VAL A 155 8.66 -2.17 18.16
CA VAL A 155 8.71 -1.62 16.79
C VAL A 155 10.14 -1.21 16.41
N GLY A 156 10.84 -0.50 17.30
CA GLY A 156 12.20 -0.03 17.04
C GLY A 156 13.20 -1.17 16.88
N GLU A 157 13.08 -2.22 17.69
CA GLU A 157 13.94 -3.41 17.60
C GLU A 157 13.69 -4.16 16.29
N LEU A 158 12.43 -4.45 15.93
CA LEU A 158 12.12 -5.14 14.68
C LEU A 158 12.57 -4.34 13.45
N VAL A 159 12.35 -3.02 13.43
CA VAL A 159 12.84 -2.16 12.34
C VAL A 159 14.36 -2.19 12.25
N SER A 160 15.07 -2.20 13.39
CA SER A 160 16.52 -2.30 13.42
C SER A 160 17.01 -3.67 12.91
N GLU A 161 16.36 -4.76 13.32
CA GLU A 161 16.67 -6.11 12.86
C GLU A 161 16.46 -6.27 11.36
N LEU A 162 15.33 -5.80 10.82
CA LEU A 162 15.04 -5.86 9.39
C LEU A 162 16.03 -5.05 8.56
N ARG A 163 16.48 -3.89 9.05
CA ARG A 163 17.54 -3.11 8.40
C ARG A 163 18.88 -3.85 8.41
N GLN A 164 19.22 -4.52 9.51
CA GLN A 164 20.42 -5.34 9.58
C GLN A 164 20.33 -6.52 8.61
N VAL A 165 19.18 -7.20 8.53
CA VAL A 165 18.93 -8.27 7.56
C VAL A 165 19.13 -7.76 6.13
N ALA A 166 18.63 -6.57 5.81
CA ALA A 166 18.83 -5.97 4.49
C ALA A 166 20.31 -5.77 4.16
N THR A 167 21.08 -5.18 5.09
CA THR A 167 22.53 -4.99 4.93
C THR A 167 23.27 -6.32 4.79
N ASP A 168 22.97 -7.31 5.64
CA ASP A 168 23.62 -8.62 5.60
C ASP A 168 23.33 -9.35 4.29
N CYS A 169 22.09 -9.28 3.79
CA CYS A 169 21.71 -9.82 2.49
C CYS A 169 22.49 -9.15 1.36
N LEU A 170 22.58 -7.82 1.32
CA LEU A 170 23.36 -7.13 0.28
C LEU A 170 24.83 -7.56 0.32
N HIS A 171 25.45 -7.61 1.49
CA HIS A 171 26.84 -8.05 1.65
C HIS A 171 27.07 -9.49 1.15
N VAL A 172 26.19 -10.43 1.53
CA VAL A 172 26.26 -11.82 1.03
C VAL A 172 26.01 -11.85 -0.48
N GLY A 173 25.11 -11.01 -0.99
CA GLY A 173 24.83 -10.88 -2.42
C GLY A 173 26.07 -10.49 -3.23
N GLU A 174 26.85 -9.52 -2.74
CA GLU A 174 28.11 -9.10 -3.37
C GLU A 174 29.13 -10.24 -3.42
N VAL A 175 29.27 -11.00 -2.33
CA VAL A 175 30.16 -12.17 -2.30
C VAL A 175 29.74 -13.20 -3.35
N MET A 176 28.43 -13.48 -3.45
CA MET A 176 27.89 -14.43 -4.44
C MET A 176 28.10 -13.94 -5.88
N ASP A 177 27.98 -12.64 -6.14
CA ASP A 177 28.22 -12.06 -7.46
C ASP A 177 29.70 -12.20 -7.88
N VAL A 178 30.63 -11.91 -6.96
CA VAL A 178 32.08 -12.10 -7.19
C VAL A 178 32.44 -13.55 -7.45
N GLU A 179 31.77 -14.50 -6.81
CA GLU A 179 31.94 -15.94 -7.02
C GLU A 179 31.26 -16.45 -8.31
N GLY A 180 30.49 -15.61 -9.01
CA GLY A 180 29.77 -15.95 -10.23
C GLY A 180 28.43 -16.66 -9.98
N GLU A 181 27.96 -16.72 -8.74
CA GLU A 181 26.69 -17.31 -8.31
C GLU A 181 25.54 -16.31 -8.44
N LEU A 182 25.30 -15.83 -9.67
CA LEU A 182 24.38 -14.72 -9.97
C LEU A 182 22.95 -14.96 -9.45
N THR A 183 22.43 -16.17 -9.55
CA THR A 183 21.08 -16.49 -9.02
C THR A 183 21.03 -16.41 -7.49
N ALA A 184 22.12 -16.70 -6.80
CA ALA A 184 22.19 -16.54 -5.35
C ALA A 184 22.28 -15.04 -4.97
N ALA A 185 23.11 -14.27 -5.68
CA ALA A 185 23.20 -12.82 -5.51
C ALA A 185 21.83 -12.14 -5.70
N ASP A 186 21.12 -12.52 -6.76
CA ASP A 186 19.77 -12.05 -7.07
C ASP A 186 18.76 -12.35 -5.95
N ARG A 187 18.79 -13.56 -5.37
CA ARG A 187 17.92 -13.90 -4.22
C ARG A 187 18.25 -13.07 -2.99
N MET A 188 19.53 -12.78 -2.74
CA MET A 188 19.92 -11.95 -1.62
C MET A 188 19.47 -10.50 -1.81
N SER A 189 19.63 -9.94 -3.01
CA SER A 189 19.11 -8.61 -3.36
C SER A 189 17.58 -8.52 -3.15
N HIS A 190 16.84 -9.54 -3.58
CA HIS A 190 15.40 -9.62 -3.31
C HIS A 190 15.07 -9.62 -1.81
N GLN A 191 15.78 -10.42 -1.01
CA GLN A 191 15.56 -10.46 0.44
C GLN A 191 15.86 -9.12 1.11
N ALA A 192 16.91 -8.43 0.66
CA ALA A 192 17.22 -7.09 1.14
C ALA A 192 16.11 -6.08 0.82
N ASP A 193 15.54 -6.15 -0.38
CA ASP A 193 14.45 -5.27 -0.80
C ASP A 193 13.17 -5.50 0.02
N VAL A 194 12.81 -6.77 0.23
CA VAL A 194 11.68 -7.17 1.07
C VAL A 194 11.87 -6.70 2.52
N ALA A 195 13.05 -6.91 3.10
CA ALA A 195 13.34 -6.48 4.47
C ALA A 195 13.32 -4.95 4.61
N THR A 196 13.86 -4.23 3.63
CA THR A 196 13.84 -2.75 3.60
C THR A 196 12.41 -2.22 3.53
N PHE A 197 11.57 -2.80 2.67
CA PHE A 197 10.19 -2.40 2.53
C PHE A 197 9.37 -2.69 3.79
N GLU A 198 9.54 -3.86 4.40
CA GLU A 198 8.85 -4.20 5.64
C GLU A 198 9.27 -3.28 6.79
N ALA A 199 10.57 -2.99 6.93
CA ALA A 199 11.08 -2.03 7.91
C ALA A 199 10.47 -0.64 7.70
N TYR A 200 10.34 -0.21 6.44
CA TYR A 200 9.69 1.05 6.09
C TYR A 200 8.22 1.06 6.51
N LEU A 201 7.43 0.05 6.13
CA LEU A 201 6.01 -0.02 6.45
C LEU A 201 5.75 0.01 7.96
N ILE A 202 6.53 -0.75 8.74
CA ILE A 202 6.40 -0.80 10.19
C ILE A 202 6.72 0.57 10.82
N ALA A 203 7.80 1.22 10.37
CA ALA A 203 8.17 2.55 10.84
C ALA A 203 7.11 3.60 10.48
N ALA A 204 6.57 3.54 9.26
CA ALA A 204 5.52 4.45 8.78
C ALA A 204 4.21 4.26 9.57
N ALA A 205 3.78 3.01 9.77
CA ALA A 205 2.58 2.70 10.56
C ALA A 205 2.71 3.18 12.01
N ALA A 206 3.86 2.96 12.64
CA ALA A 206 4.12 3.46 13.99
C ALA A 206 4.09 5.00 14.06
N HIS A 207 4.66 5.69 13.07
CA HIS A 207 4.64 7.14 13.00
C HIS A 207 3.22 7.70 12.80
N ALA A 208 2.41 7.02 11.99
CA ALA A 208 1.01 7.35 11.74
C ALA A 208 0.07 7.00 12.92
N GLY A 209 0.57 6.37 13.98
CA GLY A 209 -0.25 5.94 15.11
C GLY A 209 -1.12 4.70 14.82
N ASP A 210 -0.83 3.94 13.75
CA ASP A 210 -1.46 2.65 13.46
C ASP A 210 -0.95 1.59 14.44
N ALA A 211 -1.48 1.65 15.66
CA ALA A 211 -1.15 0.73 16.74
C ALA A 211 -1.49 -0.74 16.41
N GLN A 212 -2.26 -0.97 15.34
CA GLN A 212 -2.72 -2.29 14.91
C GLN A 212 -1.90 -2.88 13.77
N MET A 213 -0.98 -2.09 13.20
CA MET A 213 -0.22 -2.45 12.00
C MET A 213 -1.12 -2.90 10.84
N ALA A 214 -2.35 -2.40 10.80
CA ALA A 214 -3.36 -2.84 9.85
C ALA A 214 -3.02 -2.38 8.42
N SER A 215 -2.44 -1.17 8.30
CA SER A 215 -1.89 -0.65 7.04
C SER A 215 -0.70 -1.48 6.54
N VAL A 216 0.13 -2.00 7.45
CA VAL A 216 1.25 -2.88 7.11
C VAL A 216 0.76 -4.17 6.48
N ASP A 217 -0.18 -4.87 7.12
CA ASP A 217 -0.76 -6.11 6.61
C ASP A 217 -1.36 -5.94 5.21
N LEU A 218 -2.14 -4.88 5.03
CA LEU A 218 -2.81 -4.60 3.76
C LEU A 218 -1.80 -4.32 2.63
N ARG A 219 -0.79 -3.48 2.88
CA ARG A 219 0.26 -3.18 1.91
C ARG A 219 1.16 -4.38 1.63
N TRP A 220 1.32 -5.28 2.61
CA TRP A 220 2.04 -6.54 2.43
C TRP A 220 1.29 -7.54 1.56
N GLU A 221 -0.04 -7.58 1.66
CA GLU A 221 -0.88 -8.37 0.77
C GLU A 221 -0.83 -7.88 -0.69
N LEU A 222 -0.76 -6.56 -0.90
CA LEU A 222 -0.48 -6.01 -2.23
C LEU A 222 0.91 -6.42 -2.73
N ALA A 223 1.93 -6.31 -1.90
CA ALA A 223 3.30 -6.68 -2.25
C ALA A 223 3.44 -8.17 -2.59
N ARG A 224 2.76 -9.07 -1.86
CA ARG A 224 2.69 -10.51 -2.16
C ARG A 224 2.04 -10.80 -3.51
N GLY A 225 1.15 -9.91 -3.96
CA GLY A 225 0.51 -9.98 -5.27
C GLY A 225 1.43 -9.60 -6.43
N LEU A 226 2.58 -8.95 -6.16
CA LEU A 226 3.58 -8.64 -7.17
C LEU A 226 4.19 -9.94 -7.68
N ARG A 227 4.02 -10.19 -8.97
CA ARG A 227 4.77 -11.23 -9.68
C ARG A 227 6.01 -10.53 -10.23
N PRO A 228 7.23 -10.90 -9.80
CA PRO A 228 8.43 -10.43 -10.46
C PRO A 228 8.24 -10.65 -11.95
N THR A 229 8.28 -9.56 -12.72
CA THR A 229 8.09 -9.69 -14.16
C THR A 229 9.27 -10.52 -14.64
N GLU A 230 9.01 -11.71 -15.18
CA GLU A 230 10.01 -12.44 -15.97
C GLU A 230 10.28 -11.58 -17.20
N VAL A 231 11.10 -10.54 -17.05
CA VAL A 231 11.66 -9.82 -18.18
C VAL A 231 12.49 -10.87 -18.88
N ALA A 232 11.96 -11.35 -20.00
CA ALA A 232 12.61 -12.32 -20.86
C ALA A 232 14.09 -11.96 -20.96
N SER A 233 14.93 -12.96 -20.68
CA SER A 233 16.39 -12.93 -20.72
C SER A 233 16.90 -12.70 -22.14
N ASP A 234 16.46 -11.64 -22.81
CA ASP A 234 16.99 -11.20 -24.09
C ASP A 234 18.29 -10.42 -23.81
N GLY A 235 19.35 -11.19 -23.56
CA GLY A 235 20.74 -10.83 -23.86
C GLY A 235 21.41 -9.72 -23.04
N ALA A 236 20.71 -9.01 -22.16
CA ALA A 236 21.30 -8.03 -21.26
C ALA A 236 20.97 -8.42 -19.82
N GLY A 237 21.98 -8.85 -19.05
CA GLY A 237 21.88 -9.32 -17.66
C GLY A 237 21.33 -8.30 -16.68
N ARG A 238 20.06 -7.94 -16.81
CA ARG A 238 19.29 -7.22 -15.81
C ARG A 238 18.55 -8.23 -14.96
N SER A 239 18.86 -8.21 -13.68
CA SER A 239 18.20 -9.01 -12.65
C SER A 239 16.68 -8.80 -12.70
N PRO A 240 15.86 -9.86 -12.63
CA PRO A 240 14.40 -9.74 -12.52
C PRO A 240 13.98 -8.97 -11.26
N PHE A 241 14.87 -8.88 -10.26
CA PHE A 241 14.64 -8.20 -8.98
C PHE A 241 14.85 -6.68 -9.03
N ALA A 242 15.57 -6.15 -10.02
CA ALA A 242 15.70 -4.70 -10.21
C ALA A 242 14.34 -4.01 -10.48
N THR A 243 13.34 -4.78 -10.94
CA THR A 243 11.97 -4.30 -11.15
C THR A 243 11.18 -4.25 -9.84
N LEU A 244 11.54 -5.07 -8.84
CA LEU A 244 10.78 -5.20 -7.60
C LEU A 244 10.77 -3.91 -6.79
N ARG A 245 11.90 -3.20 -6.62
CA ARG A 245 11.92 -1.91 -5.91
C ARG A 245 10.93 -0.91 -6.49
N ARG A 246 10.90 -0.79 -7.82
CA ARG A 246 9.96 0.10 -8.50
C ARG A 246 8.51 -0.31 -8.23
N GLU A 247 8.24 -1.60 -8.25
CA GLU A 247 6.90 -2.12 -7.99
C GLU A 247 6.49 -1.92 -6.53
N LEU A 248 7.37 -2.19 -5.57
CA LEU A 248 7.16 -1.92 -4.14
C LEU A 248 6.91 -0.42 -3.88
N ILE A 249 7.69 0.47 -4.51
CA ILE A 249 7.49 1.91 -4.41
C ILE A 249 6.16 2.33 -5.04
N ALA A 250 5.76 1.72 -6.15
CA ALA A 250 4.47 2.02 -6.77
C ALA A 250 3.27 1.55 -5.91
N LEU A 251 3.49 0.69 -4.92
CA LEU A 251 2.45 0.29 -3.97
C LEU A 251 2.24 1.30 -2.85
N VAL A 252 3.20 2.20 -2.59
CA VAL A 252 3.00 3.28 -1.60
C VAL A 252 2.40 4.51 -2.28
N GLY A 253 1.60 5.28 -1.55
CA GLY A 253 1.01 6.51 -2.06
C GLY A 253 2.08 7.51 -2.50
N SER A 254 1.71 8.48 -3.34
CA SER A 254 2.65 9.42 -3.97
C SER A 254 3.50 10.20 -2.97
N ALA A 255 2.96 10.48 -1.78
CA ALA A 255 3.66 11.17 -0.70
C ALA A 255 4.73 10.31 0.01
N GLU A 256 4.59 9.00 -0.03
CA GLU A 256 5.48 8.04 0.64
C GLU A 256 6.62 7.57 -0.28
N MET A 257 6.46 7.69 -1.60
CA MET A 257 7.39 7.19 -2.61
C MET A 257 8.85 7.64 -2.38
N GLU A 258 9.07 8.93 -2.17
CA GLU A 258 10.42 9.50 -1.97
C GLU A 258 11.06 9.00 -0.66
N SER A 259 10.25 8.85 0.40
CA SER A 259 10.75 8.35 1.69
C SER A 259 11.17 6.89 1.61
N LEU A 260 10.38 6.07 0.91
CA LEU A 260 10.73 4.67 0.67
C LEU A 260 11.92 4.54 -0.29
N TRP A 261 12.00 5.37 -1.34
CA TRP A 261 13.18 5.40 -2.22
C TRP A 261 14.47 5.67 -1.43
N ARG A 262 14.47 6.68 -0.55
CA ARG A 262 15.62 6.96 0.33
C ARG A 262 15.93 5.84 1.31
N ALA A 263 14.91 5.08 1.76
CA ALA A 263 15.13 3.91 2.60
C ALA A 263 15.93 2.83 1.86
N PHE A 264 15.63 2.59 0.58
CA PHE A 264 16.43 1.71 -0.28
C PHE A 264 17.86 2.25 -0.49
N GLU A 265 18.01 3.53 -0.81
CA GLU A 265 19.35 4.13 -0.98
C GLU A 265 20.21 4.03 0.29
N SER A 266 19.59 4.23 1.46
CA SER A 266 20.28 4.11 2.74
C SER A 266 20.69 2.67 3.06
N ALA A 267 19.90 1.67 2.65
CA ALA A 267 20.25 0.26 2.83
C ALA A 267 21.45 -0.11 1.96
N ASP A 268 21.46 0.35 0.70
CA ASP A 268 22.56 0.13 -0.25
C ASP A 268 23.86 0.80 0.22
N ALA A 269 23.79 2.00 0.79
CA ALA A 269 24.97 2.72 1.28
C ALA A 269 25.58 2.10 2.56
N GLY A 270 24.86 1.22 3.23
CA GLY A 270 25.29 0.52 4.44
C GLY A 270 25.91 -0.86 4.19
N ALA A 271 25.80 -1.39 2.96
CA ALA A 271 26.44 -2.63 2.51
C ALA A 271 27.92 -2.41 2.16
#